data_AF-A0A4R9PXN5-F1
#
_entry.id   AF-A0A4R9PXN5-F1
#
_cell.length_a   1.000
_cell.length_b   1.000
_cell.length_c   1.000
_cell.angle_alpha   90.00
_cell.angle_beta   90.00
_cell.angle_gamma   90.00
#
_symmetry.space_group_name_H-M   'P 1'
#
loop_
_entity.id
_entity.type
_entity.pdbx_description
1 polymer ?
#
loop_
_entity_poly.entity_id
_entity_poly.type
_entity_poly.pdbx_seq_one_letter_code
_entity_poly.pdbx_strand_id
1 'polypeptide(L)'
;RFGAPCEVMAAGEGIETMLSLRCALPAMPMAAALSANHLAALLLPPALRRLYIARDADAAGDMALAALTERAEAAGIETLALSPQRGDFNEDLRAFGLGALRAALRMQLTPQDVVRVMRQGTARMV
;
A
#
# COMPACT_ATOMS: atom_id res chain seq x y z
N ARG A 1 -4.92 10.03 4.86
CA ARG A 1 -5.47 8.65 4.91
C ARG A 1 -6.72 8.60 4.05
N PHE A 2 -6.95 7.52 3.31
CA PHE A 2 -8.11 7.32 2.44
C PHE A 2 -8.79 5.99 2.79
N GLY A 3 -10.11 5.95 2.93
CA GLY A 3 -10.85 4.74 3.36
C GLY A 3 -10.94 4.58 4.89
N ALA A 4 -11.86 3.72 5.35
CA ALA A 4 -12.09 3.47 6.77
C ALA A 4 -10.99 2.56 7.37
N PRO A 5 -10.64 2.71 8.67
CA PRO A 5 -9.75 1.78 9.35
C PRO A 5 -10.32 0.35 9.25
N CYS A 6 -9.53 -0.58 8.74
CA CYS A 6 -9.96 -1.94 8.59
C CYS A 6 -8.78 -2.90 8.80
N GLU A 7 -9.05 -4.19 8.87
CA GLU A 7 -8.05 -5.23 9.12
C GLU A 7 -6.91 -5.26 8.09
N VAL A 8 -7.08 -4.62 6.94
CA VAL A 8 -6.11 -4.57 5.85
C VAL A 8 -5.92 -3.12 5.38
N MET A 9 -4.69 -2.66 5.25
CA MET A 9 -4.39 -1.36 4.67
C MET A 9 -3.08 -1.37 3.88
N ALA A 10 -2.88 -0.34 3.06
CA ALA A 10 -1.56 -0.04 2.49
C ALA A 10 -1.00 1.30 3.00
N ALA A 11 0.31 1.40 3.11
CA ALA A 11 1.00 2.66 3.43
C ALA A 11 2.25 2.82 2.59
N GLY A 12 2.60 4.05 2.25
CA GLY A 12 3.81 4.39 1.52
C GLY A 12 4.22 5.83 1.75
N GLU A 13 5.35 6.25 1.19
CA GLU A 13 5.93 7.57 1.43
C GLU A 13 5.17 8.66 0.65
N GLY A 14 5.12 8.55 -0.67
CA GLY A 14 4.60 9.59 -1.56
C GLY A 14 3.07 9.61 -1.71
N ILE A 15 2.50 10.82 -1.84
CA ILE A 15 1.08 10.99 -2.20
C ILE A 15 0.81 10.42 -3.59
N GLU A 16 1.68 10.70 -4.56
CA GLU A 16 1.54 10.24 -5.95
C GLU A 16 1.63 8.72 -6.05
N THR A 17 2.56 8.10 -5.32
CA THR A 17 2.67 6.65 -5.15
C THR A 17 1.35 6.06 -4.65
N MET A 18 0.82 6.60 -3.54
CA MET A 18 -0.43 6.10 -2.96
C MET A 18 -1.67 6.35 -3.83
N LEU A 19 -1.72 7.46 -4.56
CA LEU A 19 -2.80 7.73 -5.52
C LEU A 19 -2.75 6.78 -6.72
N SER A 20 -1.54 6.45 -7.21
CA SER A 20 -1.34 5.48 -8.29
C SER A 20 -1.80 4.09 -7.88
N LEU A 21 -1.48 3.68 -6.64
CA LEU A 21 -2.01 2.45 -6.05
C LEU A 21 -3.53 2.50 -5.87
N ARG A 22 -4.10 3.64 -5.47
CA ARG A 22 -5.56 3.78 -5.29
C ARG A 22 -6.33 3.60 -6.59
N CYS A 23 -5.77 4.01 -7.73
CA CYS A 23 -6.34 3.72 -9.04
C CYS A 23 -6.44 2.20 -9.31
N ALA A 24 -5.38 1.46 -8.94
CA ALA A 24 -5.31 0.02 -9.13
C ALA A 24 -6.15 -0.76 -8.10
N LEU A 25 -6.17 -0.31 -6.85
CA LEU A 25 -6.79 -0.95 -5.68
C LEU A 25 -7.84 -0.02 -5.03
N PRO A 26 -8.97 0.26 -5.71
CA PRO A 26 -9.89 1.33 -5.33
C PRO A 26 -10.56 1.17 -3.96
N ALA A 27 -10.65 -0.06 -3.44
CA ALA A 27 -11.26 -0.35 -2.14
C ALA A 27 -10.24 -0.47 -1.00
N MET A 28 -8.93 -0.40 -1.28
CA MET A 28 -7.88 -0.50 -0.25
C MET A 28 -7.81 0.79 0.59
N PRO A 29 -7.89 0.71 1.93
CA PRO A 29 -7.54 1.83 2.80
C PRO A 29 -6.06 2.15 2.72
N MET A 30 -5.71 3.44 2.62
CA MET A 30 -4.35 3.87 2.28
C MET A 30 -3.87 5.07 3.10
N ALA A 31 -2.57 5.11 3.39
CA ALA A 31 -1.90 6.25 4.01
C ALA A 31 -0.64 6.64 3.24
N ALA A 32 -0.50 7.92 2.89
CA ALA A 32 0.79 8.50 2.51
C ALA A 32 1.43 9.10 3.77
N ALA A 33 2.65 8.70 4.07
CA ALA A 33 3.39 9.13 5.25
C ALA A 33 4.22 10.40 5.01
N LEU A 34 4.42 10.78 3.74
CA LEU A 34 5.14 11.97 3.26
C LEU A 34 6.67 11.92 3.41
N SER A 35 7.23 10.88 4.02
CA SER A 35 8.66 10.50 3.94
C SER A 35 8.93 9.10 4.52
N ALA A 36 10.11 8.55 4.22
CA ALA A 36 10.63 7.30 4.79
C ALA A 36 10.57 7.28 6.32
N ASN A 37 11.04 8.35 6.98
CA ASN A 37 11.03 8.43 8.45
C ASN A 37 9.61 8.39 9.01
N HIS A 38 8.67 9.10 8.40
CA HIS A 38 7.28 9.07 8.85
C HIS A 38 6.59 7.74 8.54
N LEU A 39 6.99 7.07 7.45
CA LEU A 39 6.50 5.74 7.12
C LEU A 39 6.97 4.72 8.17
N ALA A 40 8.26 4.71 8.49
CA ALA A 40 8.82 3.90 9.57
C ALA A 40 8.14 4.18 10.94
N ALA A 41 7.69 5.42 11.15
CA ALA A 41 7.05 5.85 12.39
C ALA A 41 5.52 5.62 12.43
N LEU A 42 4.90 5.15 11.34
CA LEU A 42 3.46 5.17 11.16
C LEU A 42 2.69 4.52 12.33
N LEU A 43 1.68 5.24 12.84
CA LEU A 43 0.79 4.71 13.87
C LEU A 43 -0.20 3.73 13.24
N LEU A 44 -0.14 2.48 13.67
CA LEU A 44 -0.97 1.40 13.16
C LEU A 44 -2.32 1.35 13.90
N PRO A 45 -3.46 1.27 13.18
CA PRO A 45 -4.76 1.11 13.82
C PRO A 45 -4.83 -0.17 14.67
N PRO A 46 -5.49 -0.17 15.84
CA PRO A 46 -5.58 -1.37 16.69
C PRO A 46 -6.26 -2.57 16.03
N ALA A 47 -7.17 -2.32 15.08
CA ALA A 47 -7.87 -3.37 14.35
C ALA A 47 -7.08 -3.90 13.15
N LEU A 48 -5.87 -3.37 12.87
CA LEU A 48 -5.09 -3.77 11.72
C LEU A 48 -4.52 -5.18 11.93
N ARG A 49 -4.64 -6.02 10.91
CA ARG A 49 -4.11 -7.39 10.90
C ARG A 49 -3.10 -7.61 9.79
N ARG A 50 -3.21 -6.87 8.70
CA ARG A 50 -2.30 -6.92 7.56
C ARG A 50 -1.97 -5.55 7.00
N LEU A 51 -0.68 -5.29 6.83
CA LEU A 51 -0.15 -4.05 6.29
C LEU A 51 0.62 -4.31 5.00
N TYR A 52 0.17 -3.70 3.91
CA TYR A 52 0.93 -3.62 2.67
C TYR A 52 1.80 -2.36 2.66
N ILE A 53 3.11 -2.52 2.56
CA ILE A 53 4.05 -1.39 2.60
C ILE A 53 4.52 -1.12 1.19
N ALA A 54 4.03 -0.04 0.59
CA ALA A 54 4.45 0.47 -0.70
C ALA A 54 5.74 1.29 -0.53
N ARG A 55 6.84 0.73 -0.98
CA ARG A 55 8.15 1.38 -0.96
C ARG A 55 8.50 1.89 -2.35
N ASP A 56 9.20 3.02 -2.41
CA ASP A 56 9.89 3.44 -3.62
C ASP A 56 11.18 2.61 -3.75
N ALA A 57 11.66 2.38 -4.97
CA ALA A 57 12.75 1.44 -5.25
C ALA A 57 14.15 2.02 -4.96
N ASP A 58 14.35 2.52 -3.74
CA ASP A 58 15.59 3.11 -3.27
C ASP A 58 15.94 2.68 -1.83
N ALA A 59 17.11 3.13 -1.36
CA ALA A 59 17.60 2.78 -0.02
C ALA A 59 16.75 3.34 1.12
N ALA A 60 16.07 4.49 0.93
CA ALA A 60 15.23 5.07 1.94
C ALA A 60 13.94 4.25 2.11
N GLY A 61 13.34 3.84 0.99
CA GLY A 61 12.19 2.94 0.96
C GLY A 61 12.48 1.59 1.59
N ASP A 62 13.66 1.00 1.31
CA ASP A 62 14.06 -0.28 1.90
C ASP A 62 14.26 -0.18 3.42
N MET A 63 14.86 0.92 3.92
CA MET A 63 14.99 1.17 5.35
C MET A 63 13.63 1.38 6.03
N ALA A 64 12.74 2.15 5.41
CA ALA A 64 11.40 2.40 5.94
C ALA A 64 10.56 1.12 6.00
N LEU A 65 10.65 0.28 4.96
CA LEU A 65 10.05 -1.05 4.93
C LEU A 65 10.53 -1.89 6.11
N ALA A 66 11.85 -2.04 6.27
CA ALA A 66 12.41 -2.86 7.34
C ALA A 66 11.96 -2.41 8.74
N ALA A 67 12.07 -1.10 9.02
CA ALA A 67 11.71 -0.54 10.33
C ALA A 67 10.21 -0.66 10.63
N LEU A 68 9.35 -0.43 9.63
CA LEU A 68 7.90 -0.55 9.80
C LEU A 68 7.48 -2.02 9.94
N THR A 69 8.10 -2.93 9.20
CA THR A 69 7.89 -4.38 9.32
C THR A 69 8.20 -4.86 10.73
N GLU A 70 9.38 -4.54 11.27
CA GLU A 70 9.78 -4.93 12.63
C GLU A 70 8.74 -4.49 13.67
N ARG A 71 8.30 -3.23 13.60
CA ARG A 71 7.30 -2.69 14.52
C ARG A 71 5.91 -3.31 14.36
N ALA A 72 5.49 -3.56 13.13
CA ALA A 72 4.18 -4.14 12.84
C ALA A 72 4.13 -5.60 13.31
N GLU A 73 5.18 -6.37 13.05
CA GLU A 73 5.29 -7.77 13.48
C GLU A 73 5.35 -7.88 15.01
N ALA A 74 6.06 -6.96 15.68
CA ALA A 74 6.05 -6.87 17.14
C ALA A 74 4.65 -6.59 17.72
N ALA A 75 3.76 -5.98 16.93
CA ALA A 75 2.35 -5.76 17.26
C ALA A 75 1.41 -6.89 16.76
N GLY A 76 1.95 -7.98 16.20
CA GLY A 76 1.18 -9.11 15.66
C GLY A 76 0.50 -8.85 14.33
N ILE A 77 0.99 -7.86 13.56
CA ILE A 77 0.44 -7.46 12.26
C ILE A 77 1.29 -8.09 11.15
N GLU A 78 0.63 -8.82 10.24
CA GLU A 78 1.28 -9.38 9.05
C GLU A 78 1.71 -8.25 8.10
N THR A 79 2.93 -8.27 7.59
CA THR A 79 3.41 -7.26 6.64
C THR A 79 3.78 -7.87 5.30
N LEU A 80 3.49 -7.15 4.22
CA LEU A 80 3.90 -7.51 2.87
C LEU A 80 4.39 -6.27 2.14
N ALA A 81 5.53 -6.36 1.46
CA ALA A 81 6.02 -5.28 0.62
C ALA A 81 5.22 -5.23 -0.70
N LEU A 82 4.89 -4.02 -1.15
CA LEU A 82 4.51 -3.75 -2.52
C LEU A 82 5.68 -3.03 -3.19
N SER A 83 6.24 -3.65 -4.23
CA SER A 83 7.34 -3.10 -5.01
C SER A 83 6.87 -2.68 -6.41
N PRO A 84 7.26 -1.48 -6.86
CA PRO A 84 7.13 -1.09 -8.26
C PRO A 84 8.09 -1.91 -9.14
N GLN A 85 7.83 -1.94 -10.44
CA GLN A 85 8.73 -2.49 -11.47
C GLN A 85 9.82 -1.49 -11.87
N ARG A 86 9.55 -0.18 -11.72
CA ARG A 86 10.48 0.93 -11.94
C ARG A 86 10.86 1.61 -10.61
N GLY A 87 11.09 2.93 -10.62
CA GLY A 87 11.43 3.70 -9.42
C GLY A 87 10.26 3.77 -8.44
N ASP A 88 9.08 4.14 -8.93
CA ASP A 88 7.87 4.25 -8.11
C ASP A 88 6.60 3.76 -8.85
N PHE A 89 5.49 3.65 -8.11
CA PHE A 89 4.21 3.20 -8.68
C PHE A 89 3.57 4.19 -9.65
N ASN A 90 3.93 5.47 -9.59
CA ASN A 90 3.47 6.48 -10.55
C ASN A 90 4.17 6.30 -11.90
N GLU A 91 5.48 6.06 -11.91
CA GLU A 91 6.26 5.72 -13.10
C GLU A 91 5.69 4.46 -13.76
N ASP A 92 5.39 3.42 -12.99
CA ASP A 92 4.75 2.20 -13.50
C ASP A 92 3.38 2.48 -14.12
N LEU A 93 2.54 3.25 -13.42
CA LEU A 93 1.22 3.62 -13.93
C LEU A 93 1.33 4.36 -15.26
N ARG A 94 2.27 5.31 -15.37
CA ARG A 94 2.48 6.12 -16.57
C ARG A 94 3.10 5.32 -17.72
N ALA A 95 4.01 4.39 -17.41
CA ALA A 95 4.73 3.62 -18.42
C ALA A 95 3.92 2.43 -18.96
N PHE A 96 3.19 1.72 -18.09
CA PHE A 96 2.54 0.44 -18.43
C PHE A 96 1.01 0.51 -18.41
N GLY A 97 0.45 1.57 -17.83
CA GLY A 97 -1.00 1.76 -17.71
C GLY A 97 -1.64 0.95 -16.59
N LEU A 98 -2.90 1.26 -16.30
CA LEU A 98 -3.63 0.74 -15.15
C LEU A 98 -3.83 -0.78 -15.17
N GLY A 99 -4.04 -1.37 -16.35
CA GLY A 99 -4.24 -2.81 -16.49
C GLY A 99 -3.00 -3.62 -16.08
N ALA A 100 -1.83 -3.20 -16.56
CA ALA A 100 -0.55 -3.82 -16.22
C ALA A 100 -0.21 -3.63 -14.74
N LEU A 101 -0.40 -2.42 -14.20
CA LEU A 101 -0.20 -2.15 -12.77
C LEU A 101 -1.10 -3.04 -11.90
N ARG A 102 -2.38 -3.22 -12.26
CA ARG A 102 -3.28 -4.13 -11.56
C ARG A 102 -2.81 -5.58 -11.63
N ALA A 103 -2.35 -6.05 -12.79
CA ALA A 103 -1.84 -7.40 -12.93
C ALA A 103 -0.60 -7.64 -12.07
N ALA A 104 0.34 -6.69 -12.04
CA ALA A 104 1.52 -6.75 -11.20
C ALA A 104 1.17 -6.77 -9.70
N LEU A 105 0.29 -5.88 -9.24
CA LEU A 105 -0.13 -5.83 -7.84
C LEU A 105 -0.91 -7.07 -7.42
N ARG A 106 -1.70 -7.68 -8.32
CA ARG A 106 -2.44 -8.92 -8.01
C ARG A 106 -1.51 -10.04 -7.55
N MET A 107 -0.30 -10.11 -8.09
CA MET A 107 0.70 -11.13 -7.75
C MET A 107 1.38 -10.88 -6.40
N GLN A 108 1.30 -9.66 -5.87
CA GLN A 108 1.92 -9.24 -4.61
C GLN A 108 0.93 -9.25 -3.44
N LEU A 109 -0.38 -9.31 -3.71
CA LEU A 109 -1.43 -9.39 -2.70
C LEU A 109 -1.71 -10.84 -2.29
N THR A 110 -2.12 -11.04 -1.05
CA THR A 110 -2.68 -12.33 -0.65
C THR A 110 -3.97 -12.62 -1.44
N PRO A 111 -4.27 -13.89 -1.78
CA PRO A 111 -5.48 -14.23 -2.53
C PRO A 111 -6.78 -13.73 -1.89
N GLN A 112 -6.81 -13.69 -0.56
CA GLN A 112 -7.96 -13.21 0.23
C GLN A 112 -8.21 -11.71 0.00
N ASP A 113 -7.13 -10.92 -0.10
CA ASP A 113 -7.24 -9.47 -0.22
C ASP A 113 -7.48 -9.01 -1.65
N VAL A 114 -6.98 -9.74 -2.65
CA VAL A 114 -7.22 -9.45 -4.08
C VAL A 114 -8.70 -9.19 -4.33
N VAL A 115 -9.57 -10.08 -3.84
CA VAL A 115 -11.03 -9.98 -4.03
C VAL A 115 -11.61 -8.79 -3.26
N ARG A 116 -11.09 -8.49 -2.07
CA ARG A 116 -11.57 -7.39 -1.21
C ARG A 116 -11.23 -6.02 -1.78
N VAL A 117 -10.00 -5.85 -2.28
CA VAL A 117 -9.41 -4.52 -2.53
C VAL A 117 -9.45 -4.09 -4.00
N MET A 118 -9.61 -5.03 -4.93
CA MET A 118 -9.74 -4.74 -6.36
C MET A 118 -11.18 -4.53 -6.83
N ARG A 119 -12.19 -4.86 -6.01
CA ARG A 119 -13.59 -4.57 -6.33
C ARG A 119 -13.73 -3.06 -6.53
N GLN A 120 -14.37 -2.66 -7.63
CA GLN A 120 -14.80 -1.27 -7.77
C GLN A 120 -15.70 -0.97 -6.58
N GLY A 121 -15.31 0.01 -5.76
CA GLY A 121 -16.17 0.47 -4.69
C GLY A 121 -17.46 0.95 -5.35
N THR A 122 -18.57 0.27 -5.09
CA THR A 122 -19.88 0.91 -5.25
C THR A 122 -19.82 2.10 -4.31
N ALA A 123 -19.58 3.29 -4.85
CA ALA A 123 -19.82 4.51 -4.12
C ALA A 123 -21.30 4.46 -3.74
N ARG A 124 -21.61 4.07 -2.50
CA ARG A 124 -22.87 4.48 -1.89
C ARG A 124 -22.73 5.98 -1.70
N MET A 125 -23.14 6.70 -2.73
CA MET A 125 -23.61 8.07 -2.60
C MET A 125 -24.75 8.01 -1.58
N VAL A 126 -24.47 8.52 -0.38
CA VAL A 126 -25.50 9.02 0.53
C VAL A 126 -25.62 10.51 0.30
#